data_AF-A0A2D0J484-F1
#
_entry.id   AF-A0A2D0J484-F1
#
_cell.length_a   1.000
_cell.length_b   1.000
_cell.length_c   1.000
_cell.angle_alpha   90.00
_cell.angle_beta   90.00
_cell.angle_gamma   90.00
#
_symmetry.space_group_name_H-M   'P 1'
#
loop_
_entity.id
_entity.type
_entity.pdbx_description
1 polymer ?
#
loop_
_entity_poly.entity_id
_entity_poly.type
_entity_poly.pdbx_seq_one_letter_code
_entity_poly.pdbx_strand_id
1 'polypeptide(L)'
;MNNRDIIRQSRILDKLDSHTLNMYDTTCRWLSKGIFLWVETKGTGHTFISVHAESGISVFTYGRYADTGPLGLTGDGVLIWLQNNEAIEYMSTELYRMEAQVYNIRDADIFAIMRYFKGLWYTGKNIGGVYAPESTKKFGKIIDIYDVTGVNCTTHSVKALNFAVTITAIDVNFGHALPLKGGKHITTTNYLIHDQALNHRG
;
A
#
# COMPACT_ATOMS: atom_id res chain seq x y z
N MET A 1 -0.69 -6.63 -14.03
CA MET A 1 0.45 -7.56 -13.94
C MET A 1 0.62 -8.22 -15.30
N ASN A 2 1.44 -7.61 -16.13
CA ASN A 2 1.86 -8.23 -17.38
C ASN A 2 2.74 -9.46 -17.02
N ASN A 3 2.82 -10.46 -17.89
CA ASN A 3 3.75 -11.59 -17.75
C ASN A 3 5.19 -11.12 -17.46
N ARG A 4 5.57 -9.91 -17.91
CA ARG A 4 6.86 -9.29 -17.59
C ARG A 4 7.04 -8.91 -16.12
N ASP A 5 5.97 -8.53 -15.42
CA ASP A 5 6.05 -8.17 -13.99
C ASP A 5 6.18 -9.41 -13.12
N ILE A 6 5.52 -10.51 -13.49
CA ILE A 6 5.62 -11.81 -12.82
C ILE A 6 7.01 -12.42 -13.06
N ILE A 7 7.53 -12.37 -14.29
CA ILE A 7 8.89 -12.83 -14.63
C ILE A 7 9.97 -11.96 -13.95
N ARG A 8 9.69 -10.67 -13.71
CA ARG A 8 10.59 -9.77 -13.00
C ARG A 8 10.53 -9.97 -11.48
N GLN A 9 9.35 -10.27 -10.93
CA GLN A 9 9.18 -10.69 -9.53
C GLN A 9 9.90 -12.01 -9.27
N SER A 10 9.72 -13.03 -10.12
CA SER A 10 10.41 -14.32 -9.97
C SER A 10 11.94 -14.16 -10.00
N ARG A 11 12.49 -13.41 -10.97
CA ARG A 11 13.93 -13.17 -11.10
C ARG A 11 14.58 -12.37 -9.96
N ILE A 12 13.81 -11.61 -9.20
CA ILE A 12 14.31 -10.87 -8.03
C ILE A 12 14.22 -11.74 -6.78
N LEU A 13 13.14 -12.52 -6.63
CA LEU A 13 13.01 -13.53 -5.58
C LEU A 13 14.09 -14.63 -5.74
N ASP A 14 14.46 -14.98 -6.97
CA ASP A 14 15.57 -15.90 -7.29
C ASP A 14 16.96 -15.34 -6.91
N LYS A 15 17.08 -14.01 -6.72
CA LYS A 15 18.33 -13.33 -6.34
C LYS A 15 18.46 -13.11 -4.83
N LEU A 16 17.38 -13.28 -4.08
CA LEU A 16 17.38 -13.22 -2.63
C LEU A 16 17.56 -14.65 -2.13
N ASP A 17 18.54 -14.89 -1.27
CA ASP A 17 18.65 -16.22 -0.67
C ASP A 17 17.43 -16.52 0.20
N SER A 18 17.15 -17.81 0.41
CA SER A 18 16.01 -18.26 1.19
C SER A 18 16.02 -17.75 2.62
N HIS A 19 17.20 -17.44 3.18
CA HIS A 19 17.36 -16.87 4.51
C HIS A 19 16.87 -15.41 4.56
N THR A 20 17.17 -14.62 3.53
CA THR A 20 16.76 -13.23 3.38
C THR A 20 15.25 -13.13 3.16
N LEU A 21 14.68 -13.98 2.30
CA LEU A 21 13.22 -14.08 2.12
C LEU A 21 12.51 -14.45 3.44
N ASN A 22 13.07 -15.40 4.18
CA ASN A 22 12.53 -15.84 5.46
C ASN A 22 12.61 -14.73 6.53
N MET A 23 13.75 -14.04 6.66
CA MET A 23 13.95 -12.94 7.62
C MET A 23 12.95 -11.78 7.42
N TYR A 24 12.49 -11.56 6.19
CA TYR A 24 11.66 -10.42 5.85
C TYR A 24 10.16 -10.73 5.79
N ASP A 25 9.78 -11.93 5.35
CA ASP A 25 8.46 -12.50 5.66
C ASP A 25 8.23 -12.47 7.19
N THR A 26 9.26 -12.84 7.95
CA THR A 26 9.34 -12.72 9.40
C THR A 26 9.17 -11.24 9.84
N THR A 27 9.94 -10.29 9.29
CA THR A 27 9.85 -8.86 9.69
C THR A 27 8.46 -8.24 9.48
N CYS A 28 7.83 -8.47 8.32
CA CYS A 28 6.47 -8.00 8.04
C CYS A 28 5.42 -8.68 8.93
N ARG A 29 5.62 -9.96 9.29
CA ARG A 29 4.78 -10.68 10.26
C ARG A 29 4.90 -10.13 11.68
N TRP A 30 6.07 -9.62 12.08
CA TRP A 30 6.32 -9.09 13.43
C TRP A 30 6.02 -7.60 13.61
N LEU A 31 5.54 -6.91 12.58
CA LEU A 31 5.04 -5.55 12.75
C LEU A 31 3.94 -5.53 13.82
N SER A 32 4.09 -4.63 14.80
CA SER A 32 3.15 -4.47 15.91
C SER A 32 1.74 -4.15 15.39
N LYS A 33 0.72 -4.42 16.21
CA LYS A 33 -0.64 -3.95 15.93
C LYS A 33 -0.63 -2.44 15.65
N GLY A 34 -1.29 -2.01 14.58
CA GLY A 34 -1.24 -0.62 14.14
C GLY A 34 -1.64 -0.42 12.68
N ILE A 35 -1.53 0.84 12.26
CA ILE A 35 -1.77 1.28 10.89
C ILE A 35 -0.44 1.77 10.33
N PHE A 36 -0.09 1.31 9.14
CA PHE A 36 1.16 1.67 8.50
C PHE A 36 0.89 2.24 7.11
N LEU A 37 1.54 3.37 6.83
CA LEU A 37 1.58 3.98 5.51
C LEU A 37 2.90 3.61 4.85
N TRP A 38 2.81 3.05 3.65
CA TRP A 38 3.94 2.60 2.87
C TRP A 38 4.10 3.53 1.68
N VAL A 39 5.30 4.04 1.46
CA VAL A 39 5.62 5.01 0.41
C VAL A 39 6.79 4.48 -0.40
N GLU A 40 6.51 4.01 -1.61
CA GLU A 40 7.52 3.57 -2.56
C GLU A 40 8.34 4.76 -3.06
N THR A 41 9.67 4.63 -3.04
CA THR A 41 10.59 5.74 -3.35
C THR A 41 11.25 5.61 -4.72
N LYS A 42 11.01 4.50 -5.43
CA LYS A 42 11.52 4.24 -6.78
C LYS A 42 10.46 4.41 -7.87
N GLY A 43 10.91 4.75 -9.07
CA GLY A 43 10.08 4.81 -10.27
C GLY A 43 9.04 5.92 -10.19
N THR A 44 7.78 5.62 -10.52
CA THR A 44 6.67 6.58 -10.42
C THR A 44 6.18 6.81 -8.99
N GLY A 45 6.71 6.04 -8.03
CA GLY A 45 6.21 6.00 -6.66
C GLY A 45 4.81 5.38 -6.57
N HIS A 46 4.43 5.00 -5.35
CA HIS A 46 3.13 4.47 -5.00
C HIS A 46 2.96 4.53 -3.48
N THR A 47 1.71 4.65 -3.04
CA THR A 47 1.38 4.77 -1.62
C THR A 47 0.26 3.78 -1.28
N PHE A 48 0.41 3.03 -0.20
CA PHE A 48 -0.61 2.10 0.25
C PHE A 48 -0.64 1.98 1.78
N ILE A 49 -1.73 1.43 2.32
CA ILE A 49 -1.93 1.27 3.77
C ILE A 49 -1.94 -0.20 4.13
N SER A 50 -1.25 -0.58 5.21
CA SER A 50 -1.47 -1.84 5.89
C SER A 50 -2.06 -1.64 7.28
N VAL A 51 -2.87 -2.60 7.71
CA VAL A 51 -3.49 -2.66 9.03
C VAL A 51 -3.14 -3.99 9.66
N HIS A 52 -2.53 -3.93 10.83
CA HIS A 52 -2.11 -5.08 11.62
C HIS A 52 -3.01 -5.14 12.86
N ALA A 53 -3.87 -6.15 12.94
CA ALA A 53 -4.82 -6.33 14.04
C ALA A 53 -4.79 -7.77 14.56
N GLU A 54 -5.48 -8.02 15.68
CA GLU A 54 -5.63 -9.39 16.22
C GLU A 54 -6.26 -10.35 15.22
N SER A 55 -7.18 -9.85 14.39
CA SER A 55 -7.85 -10.63 13.35
C SER A 55 -6.96 -10.94 12.13
N GLY A 56 -5.72 -10.45 12.11
CA GLY A 56 -4.77 -10.65 11.02
C GLY A 56 -4.31 -9.35 10.36
N ILE A 57 -3.65 -9.51 9.22
CA ILE A 57 -3.03 -8.41 8.46
C ILE A 57 -3.89 -8.11 7.23
N SER A 58 -4.10 -6.83 6.94
CA SER A 58 -4.76 -6.38 5.70
C SER A 58 -3.92 -5.32 5.01
N VAL A 59 -3.84 -5.38 3.68
CA VAL A 59 -3.26 -4.34 2.83
C VAL A 59 -4.33 -3.79 1.91
N PHE A 60 -4.39 -2.47 1.82
CA PHE A 60 -5.24 -1.73 0.90
C PHE A 60 -4.36 -0.92 -0.03
N THR A 61 -4.40 -1.26 -1.32
CA THR A 61 -3.60 -0.64 -2.35
C THR A 61 -4.50 -0.20 -3.49
N TYR A 62 -4.40 1.07 -3.89
CA TYR A 62 -5.30 1.70 -4.86
C TYR A 62 -4.53 2.20 -6.07
N GLY A 63 -4.95 1.82 -7.27
CA GLY A 63 -4.17 2.09 -8.47
C GLY A 63 -4.90 1.79 -9.75
N ARG A 64 -4.20 2.03 -10.86
CA ARG A 64 -4.63 1.62 -12.20
C ARG A 64 -4.19 0.18 -12.45
N TYR A 65 -4.92 -0.77 -11.87
CA TYR A 65 -4.61 -2.20 -12.00
C TYR A 65 -5.38 -2.92 -13.10
N ALA A 66 -6.36 -2.25 -13.70
CA ALA A 66 -7.18 -2.76 -14.80
C ALA A 66 -7.03 -1.87 -16.04
N ASP A 67 -8.12 -1.53 -16.72
CA ASP A 67 -8.06 -0.81 -17.98
C ASP A 67 -7.55 0.61 -17.77
N THR A 68 -6.63 1.03 -18.64
CA THR A 68 -6.01 2.37 -18.60
C THR A 68 -6.44 3.19 -19.78
N GLY A 69 -6.68 4.48 -19.54
CA GLY A 69 -6.97 5.45 -20.58
C GLY A 69 -5.73 5.83 -21.40
N PRO A 70 -5.91 6.65 -22.45
CA PRO A 70 -4.81 7.14 -23.27
C PRO A 70 -3.70 7.76 -22.43
N LEU A 71 -2.43 7.50 -22.80
CA LEU A 71 -1.22 7.96 -22.11
C LEU A 71 -1.04 7.43 -20.67
N GLY A 72 -1.92 6.53 -20.20
CA GLY A 72 -1.80 5.92 -18.86
C GLY A 72 -2.00 6.91 -17.71
N LEU A 73 -2.57 8.10 -17.96
CA LEU A 73 -2.80 9.14 -16.95
C LEU A 73 -4.11 8.92 -16.18
N THR A 74 -5.10 8.31 -16.83
CA THR A 74 -6.39 7.94 -16.24
C THR A 74 -6.67 6.46 -16.42
N GLY A 75 -7.70 5.94 -15.76
CA GLY A 75 -8.14 4.56 -15.93
C GLY A 75 -9.11 4.13 -14.83
N ASP A 76 -9.39 2.84 -14.76
CA ASP A 76 -10.16 2.29 -13.65
C ASP A 76 -9.41 2.52 -12.34
N GLY A 77 -10.10 3.15 -11.39
CA GLY A 77 -9.66 3.30 -10.02
C GLY A 77 -9.91 2.01 -9.26
N VAL A 78 -8.89 1.15 -9.21
CA VAL A 78 -9.01 -0.19 -8.61
C VAL A 78 -8.46 -0.17 -7.20
N LEU A 79 -9.33 -0.48 -6.23
CA LEU A 79 -8.94 -0.79 -4.87
C LEU A 79 -8.73 -2.30 -4.73
N ILE A 80 -7.53 -2.72 -4.37
CA ILE A 80 -7.19 -4.10 -4.02
C ILE A 80 -7.14 -4.23 -2.50
N TRP A 81 -7.79 -5.27 -1.99
CA TRP A 81 -7.71 -5.66 -0.58
C TRP A 81 -7.08 -7.05 -0.46
N LEU A 82 -5.88 -7.10 0.13
CA LEU A 82 -5.14 -8.34 0.40
C LEU A 82 -5.20 -8.65 1.88
N GLN A 83 -5.18 -9.94 2.23
CA GLN A 83 -5.27 -10.41 3.60
C GLN A 83 -4.13 -11.39 3.89
N ASN A 84 -3.62 -11.37 5.13
CA ASN A 84 -2.68 -12.36 5.65
C ASN A 84 -1.50 -12.63 4.70
N ASN A 85 -1.36 -13.85 4.16
CA ASN A 85 -0.20 -14.24 3.36
C ASN A 85 -0.06 -13.37 2.11
N GLU A 86 -1.15 -13.09 1.40
CA GLU A 86 -1.13 -12.22 0.23
C GLU A 86 -0.74 -10.78 0.59
N ALA A 87 -1.14 -10.31 1.78
CA ALA A 87 -0.74 -8.99 2.29
C ALA A 87 0.75 -8.96 2.64
N ILE A 88 1.27 -10.00 3.29
CA ILE A 88 2.68 -10.11 3.69
C ILE A 88 3.58 -10.21 2.46
N GLU A 89 3.21 -11.00 1.47
CA GLU A 89 3.94 -11.13 0.20
C GLU A 89 4.02 -9.78 -0.53
N TYR A 90 2.90 -9.05 -0.59
CA TYR A 90 2.85 -7.73 -1.22
C TYR A 90 3.74 -6.72 -0.50
N MET A 91 3.60 -6.57 0.83
CA MET A 91 4.42 -5.65 1.62
C MET A 91 5.91 -5.97 1.49
N SER A 92 6.26 -7.25 1.55
CA SER A 92 7.65 -7.68 1.39
C SER A 92 8.18 -7.29 0.02
N THR A 93 7.41 -7.54 -1.04
CA THR A 93 7.80 -7.20 -2.42
C THR A 93 8.05 -5.70 -2.60
N GLU A 94 7.13 -4.84 -2.14
CA GLU A 94 7.28 -3.39 -2.31
C GLU A 94 8.37 -2.80 -1.41
N LEU A 95 8.59 -3.35 -0.22
CA LEU A 95 9.73 -2.99 0.64
C LEU A 95 11.07 -3.20 -0.10
N TYR A 96 11.28 -4.35 -0.76
CA TYR A 96 12.56 -4.67 -1.43
C TYR A 96 12.70 -4.04 -2.80
N ARG A 97 11.68 -4.19 -3.65
CA ARG A 97 11.77 -3.79 -5.04
C ARG A 97 11.70 -2.27 -5.18
N MET A 98 10.89 -1.64 -4.35
CA MET A 98 10.53 -0.24 -4.48
C MET A 98 11.10 0.65 -3.37
N GLU A 99 11.92 0.06 -2.48
CA GLU A 99 12.52 0.73 -1.32
C GLU A 99 11.47 1.53 -0.54
N ALA A 100 10.34 0.87 -0.26
CA ALA A 100 9.23 1.51 0.40
C ALA A 100 9.62 1.95 1.82
N GLN A 101 9.36 3.21 2.14
CA GLN A 101 9.48 3.72 3.50
C GLN A 101 8.18 3.47 4.26
N VAL A 102 8.28 3.09 5.53
CA VAL A 102 7.15 2.67 6.35
C VAL A 102 6.95 3.61 7.53
N TYR A 103 5.73 4.12 7.67
CA TYR A 103 5.35 5.08 8.69
C TYR A 103 4.21 4.51 9.53
N ASN A 104 4.43 4.37 10.83
CA ASN A 104 3.34 3.99 11.76
C ASN A 104 2.50 5.22 12.09
N ILE A 105 1.20 5.12 11.83
CA ILE A 105 0.23 6.18 12.12
C ILE A 105 -0.41 5.89 13.47
N ARG A 106 0.02 6.63 14.50
CA ARG A 106 -0.36 6.38 15.90
C ARG A 106 -1.71 6.99 16.29
N ASP A 107 -2.15 8.01 15.55
CA ASP A 107 -3.31 8.85 15.90
C ASP A 107 -4.56 8.52 15.07
N ALA A 108 -4.68 7.29 14.57
CA ALA A 108 -5.79 6.85 13.73
C ALA A 108 -6.46 5.57 14.28
N ASP A 109 -7.79 5.50 14.16
CA ASP A 109 -8.57 4.33 14.58
C ASP A 109 -8.51 3.20 13.55
N ILE A 110 -8.06 2.02 13.99
CA ILE A 110 -7.93 0.81 13.17
C ILE A 110 -9.28 0.42 12.55
N PHE A 111 -10.36 0.48 13.33
CA PHE A 111 -11.68 0.07 12.85
C PHE A 111 -12.22 1.04 11.80
N ALA A 112 -11.96 2.34 11.94
CA ALA A 112 -12.34 3.35 10.98
C ALA A 112 -11.61 3.19 9.64
N ILE A 113 -10.30 2.92 9.64
CA ILE A 113 -9.55 2.60 8.41
C ILE A 113 -10.13 1.38 7.71
N MET A 114 -10.31 0.29 8.48
CA MET A 114 -10.86 -0.96 7.94
C MET A 114 -12.27 -0.75 7.38
N ARG A 115 -13.12 -0.01 8.08
CA ARG A 115 -14.49 0.30 7.64
C ARG A 115 -14.49 1.13 6.36
N TYR A 116 -13.63 2.14 6.27
CA TYR A 116 -13.51 2.99 5.08
C TYR A 116 -13.19 2.16 3.83
N PHE A 117 -12.08 1.43 3.85
CA PHE A 117 -11.65 0.68 2.67
C PHE A 117 -12.55 -0.51 2.35
N LYS A 118 -13.01 -1.26 3.37
CA LYS A 118 -13.96 -2.36 3.14
C LYS A 118 -15.27 -1.87 2.55
N GLY A 119 -15.78 -0.72 3.00
CA GLY A 119 -16.98 -0.11 2.44
C GLY A 119 -16.84 0.18 0.95
N LEU A 120 -15.74 0.84 0.56
CA LEU A 120 -15.42 1.07 -0.86
C LEU A 120 -15.30 -0.24 -1.63
N TRP A 121 -14.58 -1.22 -1.10
CA TRP A 121 -14.36 -2.49 -1.77
C TRP A 121 -15.67 -3.29 -1.97
N TYR A 122 -16.49 -3.46 -0.94
CA TYR A 122 -17.74 -4.23 -1.04
C TYR A 122 -18.78 -3.58 -1.98
N THR A 123 -18.77 -2.26 -2.10
CA THR A 123 -19.67 -1.52 -3.01
C THR A 123 -19.11 -1.35 -4.42
N GLY A 124 -17.81 -1.62 -4.62
CA GLY A 124 -17.15 -1.49 -5.91
C GLY A 124 -17.59 -2.55 -6.93
N LYS A 125 -17.34 -2.26 -8.21
CA LYS A 125 -17.69 -3.13 -9.32
C LYS A 125 -16.65 -4.22 -9.52
N ASN A 126 -17.09 -5.39 -9.96
CA ASN A 126 -16.20 -6.46 -10.41
C ASN A 126 -15.42 -6.01 -11.64
N ILE A 127 -14.20 -6.52 -11.78
CA ILE A 127 -13.32 -6.21 -12.91
C ILE A 127 -13.61 -7.20 -14.04
N GLY A 128 -14.22 -6.71 -15.14
CA GLY A 128 -14.66 -7.53 -16.27
C GLY A 128 -13.70 -7.59 -17.46
N GLY A 129 -12.58 -6.87 -17.43
CA GLY A 129 -11.65 -6.74 -18.58
C GLY A 129 -10.65 -7.89 -18.73
N VAL A 130 -10.21 -8.16 -19.96
CA VAL A 130 -9.19 -9.19 -20.26
C VAL A 130 -7.77 -8.78 -19.86
N TYR A 131 -7.52 -7.50 -19.62
CA TYR A 131 -6.20 -6.96 -19.31
C TYR A 131 -5.83 -7.00 -17.82
N ALA A 132 -6.83 -7.16 -16.94
CA ALA A 132 -6.58 -7.30 -15.51
C ALA A 132 -6.09 -8.73 -15.17
N PRO A 133 -5.00 -8.86 -14.39
CA PRO A 133 -4.55 -10.15 -13.87
C PRO A 133 -5.59 -10.83 -13.02
N GLU A 134 -5.50 -12.16 -12.91
CA GLU A 134 -6.44 -12.93 -12.10
C GLU A 134 -6.39 -12.55 -10.62
N SER A 135 -5.20 -12.26 -10.08
CA SER A 135 -5.05 -11.74 -8.71
C SER A 135 -5.78 -10.41 -8.53
N THR A 136 -5.65 -9.49 -9.49
CA THR A 136 -6.36 -8.21 -9.48
C THR A 136 -7.87 -8.42 -9.58
N LYS A 137 -8.36 -9.34 -10.41
CA LYS A 137 -9.79 -9.66 -10.49
C LYS A 137 -10.33 -10.28 -9.21
N LYS A 138 -9.54 -11.15 -8.57
CA LYS A 138 -9.90 -11.85 -7.33
C LYS A 138 -10.00 -10.88 -6.15
N PHE A 139 -9.01 -9.99 -6.01
CA PHE A 139 -8.86 -9.15 -4.83
C PHE A 139 -9.21 -7.68 -5.04
N GLY A 140 -9.50 -7.28 -6.28
CA GLY A 140 -9.72 -5.89 -6.69
C GLY A 140 -11.15 -5.57 -7.04
N LYS A 141 -11.50 -4.30 -6.83
CA LYS A 141 -12.81 -3.72 -7.18
C LYS A 141 -12.60 -2.34 -7.79
N ILE A 142 -13.35 -2.03 -8.85
CA ILE A 142 -13.39 -0.69 -9.43
C ILE A 142 -14.28 0.17 -8.54
N ILE A 143 -13.70 1.18 -7.90
CA ILE A 143 -14.41 2.05 -6.94
C ILE A 143 -14.68 3.45 -7.49
N ASP A 144 -13.90 3.89 -8.48
CA ASP A 144 -14.02 5.19 -9.15
C ASP A 144 -13.14 5.21 -10.42
N ILE A 145 -12.83 6.40 -10.92
CA ILE A 145 -11.90 6.64 -12.04
C ILE A 145 -10.60 7.21 -11.44
N TYR A 146 -9.49 6.55 -11.72
CA TYR A 146 -8.17 7.02 -11.33
C TYR A 146 -7.75 8.22 -12.19
N ASP A 147 -7.15 9.22 -11.55
CA ASP A 147 -6.52 10.39 -12.16
C ASP A 147 -5.26 10.78 -11.36
N VAL A 148 -4.09 10.78 -12.00
CA VAL A 148 -2.82 11.16 -11.36
C VAL A 148 -2.86 12.54 -10.70
N THR A 149 -3.66 13.47 -11.22
CA THR A 149 -3.72 14.86 -10.74
C THR A 149 -4.63 15.06 -9.54
N GLY A 150 -5.54 14.13 -9.22
CA GLY A 150 -6.54 14.37 -8.17
C GLY A 150 -7.24 13.16 -7.55
N VAL A 151 -7.19 11.98 -8.17
CA VAL A 151 -7.77 10.73 -7.64
C VAL A 151 -6.77 9.60 -7.82
N ASN A 152 -5.82 9.52 -6.89
CA ASN A 152 -4.69 8.61 -6.94
C ASN A 152 -4.44 7.90 -5.60
N CYS A 153 -3.43 7.04 -5.56
CA CYS A 153 -3.02 6.25 -4.39
C CYS A 153 -2.79 7.09 -3.13
N THR A 154 -2.12 8.23 -3.28
CA THR A 154 -1.87 9.17 -2.18
C THR A 154 -3.18 9.79 -1.69
N THR A 155 -4.04 10.30 -2.59
CA THR A 155 -5.30 10.94 -2.17
C THR A 155 -6.24 9.97 -1.45
N HIS A 156 -6.30 8.70 -1.85
CA HIS A 156 -7.11 7.69 -1.16
C HIS A 156 -6.54 7.31 0.20
N SER A 157 -5.21 7.19 0.30
CA SER A 157 -4.53 6.96 1.58
C SER A 157 -4.81 8.11 2.55
N VAL A 158 -4.70 9.35 2.09
CA VAL A 158 -4.99 10.55 2.90
C VAL A 158 -6.47 10.63 3.29
N LYS A 159 -7.41 10.31 2.39
CA LYS A 159 -8.85 10.28 2.73
C LYS A 159 -9.15 9.24 3.81
N ALA A 160 -8.57 8.04 3.71
CA ALA A 160 -8.73 7.00 4.72
C ALA A 160 -8.19 7.44 6.08
N LEU A 161 -6.97 8.01 6.11
CA LEU A 161 -6.39 8.53 7.34
C LEU A 161 -7.24 9.66 7.92
N ASN A 162 -7.69 10.63 7.12
CA ASN A 162 -8.59 11.70 7.54
C ASN A 162 -9.93 11.18 8.11
N PHE A 163 -10.44 10.07 7.58
CA PHE A 163 -11.65 9.43 8.10
C PHE A 163 -11.42 8.76 9.46
N ALA A 164 -10.19 8.34 9.75
CA ALA A 164 -9.85 7.56 10.94
C ALA A 164 -9.20 8.36 12.07
N VAL A 165 -8.67 9.55 11.80
CA VAL A 165 -8.11 10.42 12.84
C VAL A 165 -9.20 11.08 13.67
N THR A 166 -8.94 11.18 14.97
CA THR A 166 -9.83 11.86 15.93
C THR A 166 -9.62 13.38 15.97
N ILE A 167 -8.56 13.88 15.34
CA ILE A 167 -8.20 15.31 15.25
C ILE A 167 -8.38 15.79 13.81
N THR A 168 -9.01 16.96 13.64
CA THR A 168 -9.39 17.53 12.36
C THR A 168 -8.17 17.90 11.49
N ALA A 169 -8.11 17.26 10.31
CA ALA A 169 -7.28 17.53 9.12
C ALA A 169 -5.78 17.16 9.15
N ILE A 170 -5.45 16.20 8.27
CA ILE A 170 -4.10 15.79 7.88
C ILE A 170 -3.68 16.50 6.58
N ASP A 171 -2.48 17.08 6.57
CA ASP A 171 -1.74 17.52 5.38
C ASP A 171 -0.49 16.62 5.25
N VAL A 172 -0.44 15.78 4.20
CA VAL A 172 0.74 14.95 3.92
C VAL A 172 1.40 15.44 2.65
N ASN A 173 2.51 16.14 2.81
CA ASN A 173 3.32 16.63 1.71
C ASN A 173 4.31 15.52 1.31
N PHE A 174 3.90 14.64 0.38
CA PHE A 174 4.81 13.71 -0.25
C PHE A 174 5.56 14.45 -1.36
N GLY A 175 6.88 14.53 -1.23
CA GLY A 175 7.74 15.12 -2.24
C GLY A 175 7.41 14.59 -3.63
N HIS A 176 7.10 15.54 -4.53
CA HIS A 176 6.87 15.38 -5.96
C HIS A 176 5.47 14.88 -6.37
N ALA A 177 4.39 15.54 -5.91
CA ALA A 177 3.47 16.30 -6.78
C ALA A 177 2.29 16.88 -5.97
N LEU A 178 2.14 18.21 -6.09
CA LEU A 178 1.03 19.10 -5.68
C LEU A 178 0.93 19.49 -4.19
N PRO A 179 1.13 20.79 -3.84
CA PRO A 179 1.01 21.30 -2.49
C PRO A 179 -0.46 21.62 -2.19
N LEU A 180 -1.08 20.95 -1.22
CA LEU A 180 -2.34 21.39 -0.62
C LEU A 180 -2.04 22.01 0.73
N LYS A 181 -1.92 23.34 0.76
CA LYS A 181 -1.64 24.11 1.99
C LYS A 181 -2.77 23.97 3.01
N GLY A 182 -2.45 23.55 4.24
CA GLY A 182 -3.10 24.10 5.43
C GLY A 182 -3.54 23.15 6.55
N GLY A 183 -2.95 21.96 6.70
CA GLY A 183 -3.30 21.03 7.80
C GLY A 183 -2.26 20.93 8.92
N LYS A 184 -2.68 20.39 10.06
CA LYS A 184 -1.88 20.25 11.29
C LYS A 184 -0.96 19.01 11.20
N HIS A 185 0.21 19.09 11.83
CA HIS A 185 1.25 18.04 11.84
C HIS A 185 0.75 16.68 12.40
N ILE A 186 1.00 15.58 11.68
CA ILE A 186 0.87 14.22 12.22
C ILE A 186 2.14 13.84 12.99
N THR A 187 1.96 13.15 14.12
CA THR A 187 3.08 12.44 14.76
C THR A 187 3.34 11.13 14.01
N THR A 188 4.27 11.15 13.07
CA THR A 188 4.80 9.92 12.47
C THR A 188 5.99 9.42 13.28
N THR A 189 6.11 8.12 13.47
CA THR A 189 7.41 7.50 13.77
C THR A 189 7.86 6.82 12.50
N ASN A 190 8.99 7.25 11.95
CA ASN A 190 9.66 6.51 10.87
C ASN A 190 10.05 5.16 11.44
N TYR A 191 9.43 4.10 10.94
CA TYR A 191 10.03 2.79 11.08
C TYR A 191 11.09 2.72 10.00
N LEU A 192 12.31 3.14 10.35
CA LEU A 192 13.46 2.60 9.68
C LEU A 192 13.43 1.10 9.98
N ILE A 193 12.92 0.31 9.04
CA ILE A 193 13.23 -1.12 8.97
C ILE A 193 14.71 -1.20 8.49
N HIS A 194 15.62 -0.65 9.29
CA HIS A 194 17.05 -0.87 9.16
C HIS A 194 17.43 -1.88 10.23
N ASP A 195 17.67 -3.09 9.75
CA ASP A 195 18.64 -4.06 10.24
C ASP A 195 18.89 -4.04 11.77
N GLN A 196 18.02 -4.73 12.52
CA GLN A 196 18.32 -5.08 13.90
C GLN A 196 19.25 -6.31 14.02
N ALA A 197 19.73 -6.90 12.91
CA ALA A 197 20.55 -8.11 12.95
C ALA A 197 22.07 -7.85 12.99
N LEU A 198 22.54 -6.61 12.77
CA LEU A 198 23.97 -6.28 12.88
C LEU A 198 24.46 -5.91 14.29
N ASN A 199 23.59 -5.82 15.31
CA ASN A 199 23.98 -5.42 16.67
C ASN A 199 24.21 -6.58 17.67
N HIS A 200 24.27 -7.83 17.20
CA HIS A 200 24.59 -8.99 18.06
C HIS A 200 25.87 -9.74 17.67
N ARG A 201 26.85 -9.04 17.09
CA ARG A 201 28.24 -9.52 17.03
C ARG A 201 29.19 -8.44 17.53
N GLY A 202 29.34 -8.38 18.85
CA GLY A 202 30.41 -7.71 19.58
C GLY A 202 30.69 -8.51 20.84
#